data_AF-E6PWP0-F1
#
_entry.id   AF-E6PWP0-F1
#
_cell.length_a   1.000
_cell.length_b   1.000
_cell.length_c   1.000
_cell.angle_alpha   90.00
_cell.angle_beta   90.00
_cell.angle_gamma   90.00
#
_symmetry.space_group_name_H-M   'P 1'
#
loop_
_entity.id
_entity.type
_entity.pdbx_description
1 polymer ?
#
loop_
_entity_poly.entity_id
_entity_poly.type
_entity_poly.pdbx_seq_one_letter_code
_entity_poly.pdbx_strand_id
1 'polypeptide(L)'
;MVGSGAGIIGPKEAMEAKSIVGSGAGIIGPKEAMEAKSIVGSGAGIIGPKEAMEAKSIVGSGAGIIGPKEAMEAKSIVGSGAGIIGPKEAMEAKSIVGSGAGIIGPKEAMEAKSIVGSGEGMIGL
;
A
#
# COMPACT_ATOMS: atom_id res chain seq x y z
N MET A 1 -10.88 3.61 9.96
CA MET A 1 -10.66 2.23 10.40
C MET A 1 -9.29 2.16 11.06
N VAL A 2 -9.18 1.56 12.25
CA VAL A 2 -7.89 1.25 12.87
C VAL A 2 -7.86 -0.25 13.13
N GLY A 3 -6.84 -0.94 12.63
CA GLY A 3 -6.60 -2.35 12.88
C GLY A 3 -5.21 -2.56 13.47
N SER A 4 -5.12 -3.31 14.57
CA SER A 4 -3.83 -3.68 15.17
C SER A 4 -3.88 -5.11 15.72
N GLY A 5 -2.78 -5.86 15.58
CA GLY A 5 -2.65 -7.22 16.11
C GLY A 5 -2.46 -8.30 15.04
N ALA A 6 -2.60 -9.57 15.44
CA ALA A 6 -2.58 -10.72 14.56
C ALA A 6 -4.02 -11.15 14.24
N GLY A 7 -4.44 -11.04 12.98
CA GLY A 7 -5.80 -11.36 12.56
C GLY A 7 -6.16 -10.75 11.20
N ILE A 8 -7.35 -11.08 10.70
CA ILE A 8 -7.90 -10.53 9.45
C ILE A 8 -8.99 -9.52 9.80
N ILE A 9 -8.90 -8.31 9.24
CA ILE A 9 -9.84 -7.22 9.50
C ILE A 9 -10.34 -6.67 8.16
N GLY A 10 -11.62 -6.84 7.87
CA GLY A 10 -12.24 -6.26 6.68
C GLY A 10 -13.57 -6.94 6.31
N PRO A 11 -14.50 -6.22 5.65
CA PRO A 11 -15.71 -6.81 5.11
C PRO A 11 -15.39 -7.72 3.91
N LYS A 12 -16.36 -8.50 3.45
CA LYS A 12 -16.14 -9.44 2.34
C LYS A 12 -15.98 -8.74 0.99
N GLU A 13 -16.83 -7.76 0.68
CA GLU A 13 -16.90 -7.12 -0.63
C GLU A 13 -16.01 -5.87 -0.71
N ALA A 14 -16.49 -4.74 -0.19
CA ALA A 14 -15.79 -3.45 -0.30
C ALA A 14 -15.67 -2.71 1.04
N MET A 15 -14.66 -1.83 1.13
CA MET A 15 -14.43 -0.95 2.27
C MET A 15 -14.19 0.47 1.80
N GLU A 16 -15.01 1.41 2.27
CA GLU A 16 -14.79 2.84 2.09
C GLU A 16 -14.51 3.49 3.44
N ALA A 17 -13.45 4.30 3.54
CA ALA A 17 -13.13 4.99 4.78
C ALA A 17 -12.42 6.33 4.54
N LYS A 18 -12.63 7.31 5.43
CA LYS A 18 -11.79 8.53 5.39
C LYS A 18 -10.31 8.22 5.63
N SER A 19 -10.02 7.29 6.54
CA SER A 19 -8.65 6.89 6.86
C SER A 19 -8.62 5.44 7.32
N ILE A 20 -7.59 4.72 6.89
CA ILE A 20 -7.28 3.34 7.29
C ILE A 20 -5.88 3.35 7.90
N VAL A 21 -5.77 2.89 9.15
CA VAL A 21 -4.50 2.75 9.85
C VAL A 21 -4.33 1.30 10.26
N GLY A 22 -3.22 0.70 9.84
CA GLY A 22 -2.87 -0.67 10.14
C GLY A 22 -1.51 -0.79 10.81
N SER A 23 -1.44 -1.59 11.87
CA SER A 23 -0.17 -1.97 12.50
C SER A 23 -0.13 -3.44 12.94
N GLY A 24 1.07 -4.02 13.00
CA GLY A 24 1.27 -5.38 13.49
C GLY A 24 1.52 -6.41 12.38
N ALA A 25 1.08 -7.65 12.60
CA ALA A 25 1.36 -8.79 11.71
C ALA A 25 0.10 -9.38 11.04
N GLY A 26 -1.04 -8.69 11.16
CA GLY A 26 -2.32 -9.09 10.59
C GLY A 26 -2.55 -8.66 9.14
N ILE A 27 -3.73 -8.97 8.61
CA ILE A 27 -4.22 -8.59 7.28
C ILE A 27 -5.37 -7.61 7.44
N ILE A 28 -5.31 -6.47 6.76
CA ILE A 28 -6.37 -5.45 6.77
C ILE A 28 -6.83 -5.20 5.33
N GLY A 29 -8.09 -5.48 5.06
CA GLY A 29 -8.73 -5.14 3.80
C GLY A 29 -9.82 -6.11 3.40
N PRO A 30 -10.74 -5.66 2.52
CA PRO A 30 -11.79 -6.51 2.00
C PRO A 30 -11.29 -7.39 0.85
N LYS A 31 -12.14 -8.24 0.28
CA LYS A 31 -11.70 -9.09 -0.85
C LYS A 31 -11.62 -8.30 -2.15
N GLU A 32 -12.59 -7.45 -2.46
CA GLU A 32 -12.71 -6.82 -3.78
C GLU A 32 -12.01 -5.45 -3.78
N ALA A 33 -12.63 -4.43 -3.16
CA ALA A 33 -12.19 -3.05 -3.33
C ALA A 33 -12.01 -2.28 -2.01
N MET A 34 -10.98 -1.44 -1.95
CA MET A 34 -10.71 -0.56 -0.82
C MET A 34 -10.52 0.87 -1.32
N GLU A 35 -11.33 1.80 -0.82
CA GLU A 35 -11.20 3.23 -1.08
C GLU A 35 -10.94 3.98 0.22
N ALA A 36 -9.90 4.82 0.24
CA ALA A 36 -9.69 5.71 1.37
C ALA A 36 -9.00 7.03 1.01
N LYS A 37 -9.28 8.12 1.75
CA LYS A 37 -8.48 9.35 1.56
C LYS A 37 -7.02 9.14 2.01
N SER A 38 -6.79 8.34 3.04
CA SER A 38 -5.44 8.08 3.56
C SER A 38 -5.33 6.65 4.08
N ILE A 39 -4.27 5.96 3.68
CA ILE A 39 -3.88 4.64 4.17
C ILE A 39 -2.52 4.77 4.83
N VAL A 40 -2.41 4.33 6.08
CA VAL A 40 -1.16 4.32 6.84
C VAL A 40 -0.91 2.90 7.34
N GLY A 41 0.22 2.32 6.96
CA GLY A 41 0.64 0.98 7.37
C GLY A 41 1.98 0.96 8.06
N SER A 42 2.07 0.16 9.12
CA SER A 42 3.33 -0.13 9.81
C SER A 42 3.41 -1.58 10.26
N GLY A 43 4.61 -2.13 10.42
CA GLY A 43 4.81 -3.49 10.94
C GLY A 43 5.11 -4.52 9.85
N ALA A 44 4.70 -5.76 10.07
CA ALA A 44 4.99 -6.92 9.21
C ALA A 44 3.75 -7.54 8.55
N GLY A 45 2.59 -6.89 8.70
CA GLY A 45 1.30 -7.32 8.17
C GLY A 45 1.05 -6.91 6.73
N ILE A 46 -0.17 -7.16 6.25
CA ILE A 46 -0.63 -6.84 4.90
C ILE A 46 -1.79 -5.85 4.99
N ILE A 47 -1.74 -4.77 4.22
CA ILE A 47 -2.85 -3.82 4.07
C ILE A 47 -3.24 -3.74 2.60
N GLY A 48 -4.45 -4.15 2.29
CA GLY A 48 -5.02 -4.00 0.97
C GLY A 48 -5.99 -5.12 0.62
N PRO A 49 -6.86 -4.87 -0.37
CA PRO A 49 -7.77 -5.87 -0.88
C PRO A 49 -7.09 -6.81 -1.87
N LYS A 50 -7.84 -7.74 -2.47
CA LYS A 50 -7.28 -8.59 -3.53
C LYS A 50 -7.26 -7.84 -4.88
N GLU A 51 -8.31 -7.13 -5.23
CA GLU A 51 -8.50 -6.59 -6.58
C GLU A 51 -8.00 -5.13 -6.65
N ALA A 52 -8.72 -4.17 -6.08
CA ALA A 52 -8.45 -2.75 -6.34
C ALA A 52 -8.30 -1.89 -5.08
N MET A 53 -7.30 -1.02 -5.06
CA MET A 53 -7.10 -0.03 -3.99
C MET A 53 -7.00 1.38 -4.58
N GLU A 54 -7.81 2.30 -4.06
CA GLU A 54 -7.72 3.72 -4.39
C GLU A 54 -7.45 4.55 -3.13
N ALA A 55 -6.45 5.42 -3.18
CA ALA A 55 -6.24 6.38 -2.10
C ALA A 55 -5.62 7.72 -2.50
N LYS A 56 -5.98 8.82 -1.83
CA LYS A 56 -5.25 10.08 -2.07
C LYS A 56 -3.81 10.00 -1.56
N SER A 57 -3.57 9.33 -0.45
CA SER A 57 -2.25 9.20 0.14
C SER A 57 -2.06 7.83 0.77
N ILE A 58 -0.93 7.20 0.47
CA ILE A 58 -0.50 5.94 1.05
C ILE A 58 0.84 6.17 1.74
N VAL A 59 0.93 5.80 3.01
CA VAL A 59 2.16 5.87 3.80
C VAL A 59 2.45 4.50 4.39
N GLY A 60 3.59 3.93 4.05
CA GLY A 60 4.01 2.61 4.55
C GLY A 60 5.36 2.66 5.24
N SER A 61 5.46 1.93 6.34
CA SER A 61 6.72 1.71 7.05
C SER A 61 6.84 0.26 7.55
N GLY A 62 8.07 -0.22 7.75
CA GLY A 62 8.31 -1.54 8.33
C GLY A 62 8.63 -2.60 7.28
N ALA A 63 8.24 -3.85 7.54
CA ALA A 63 8.56 -5.04 6.74
C ALA A 63 7.33 -5.70 6.08
N GLY A 64 6.15 -5.06 6.20
CA GLY A 64 4.87 -5.54 5.70
C GLY A 64 4.63 -5.20 4.22
N ILE A 65 3.41 -5.48 3.77
CA ILE A 65 2.96 -5.23 2.39
C ILE A 65 1.79 -4.25 2.42
N ILE A 66 1.83 -3.20 1.59
CA ILE A 66 0.70 -2.31 1.35
C ILE A 66 0.38 -2.31 -0.13
N GLY A 67 -0.84 -2.67 -0.48
CA GLY A 67 -1.31 -2.71 -1.86
C GLY A 67 -2.14 -3.96 -2.13
N PRO A 68 -2.94 -3.95 -3.20
CA PRO A 68 -3.74 -5.09 -3.63
C PRO A 68 -2.91 -6.07 -4.47
N LYS A 69 -3.54 -7.09 -5.09
CA LYS A 69 -2.85 -7.89 -6.11
C LYS A 69 -2.92 -7.24 -7.48
N GLU A 70 -4.07 -6.70 -7.87
CA GLU A 70 -4.29 -6.27 -9.26
C GLU A 70 -3.92 -4.79 -9.45
N ALA A 71 -4.74 -3.85 -8.96
CA ALA A 71 -4.59 -2.44 -9.32
C ALA A 71 -4.55 -1.49 -8.13
N MET A 72 -3.62 -0.54 -8.15
CA MET A 72 -3.55 0.53 -7.15
C MET A 72 -3.43 1.91 -7.79
N GLU A 73 -4.30 2.83 -7.37
CA GLU A 73 -4.24 4.23 -7.74
C GLU A 73 -4.00 5.11 -6.51
N ALA A 74 -3.00 6.00 -6.57
CA ALA A 74 -2.81 6.99 -5.53
C ALA A 74 -2.25 8.35 -5.97
N LYS A 75 -2.66 9.46 -5.33
CA LYS A 75 -2.00 10.74 -5.64
C LYS A 75 -0.57 10.78 -5.10
N SER A 76 -0.34 10.23 -3.92
CA SER A 76 0.98 10.22 -3.29
C SER A 76 1.23 8.92 -2.55
N ILE A 77 2.42 8.35 -2.76
CA ILE A 77 2.89 7.16 -2.07
C ILE A 77 4.20 7.52 -1.36
N VAL A 78 4.27 7.21 -0.07
CA VAL A 78 5.47 7.38 0.74
C VAL A 78 5.79 6.06 1.41
N GLY A 79 6.99 5.51 1.17
CA GLY A 79 7.44 4.26 1.76
C GLY A 79 8.76 4.38 2.48
N SER A 80 8.89 3.68 3.60
CA SER A 80 10.15 3.50 4.32
C SER A 80 10.29 2.08 4.87
N GLY A 81 11.51 1.62 5.11
CA GLY A 81 11.79 0.33 5.74
C GLY A 81 12.15 -0.77 4.73
N ALA A 82 11.76 -2.01 5.01
CA ALA A 82 12.11 -3.21 4.25
C ALA A 82 10.90 -3.91 3.60
N GLY A 83 9.72 -3.28 3.67
CA GLY A 83 8.46 -3.80 3.17
C GLY A 83 8.22 -3.52 1.69
N ILE A 84 7.01 -3.85 1.23
CA ILE A 84 6.57 -3.67 -0.16
C ILE A 84 5.39 -2.70 -0.18
N ILE A 85 5.41 -1.69 -1.05
CA ILE A 85 4.26 -0.83 -1.33
C ILE A 85 3.97 -0.88 -2.82
N GLY A 86 2.93 -1.61 -3.21
CA GLY A 86 2.67 -1.87 -4.62
C GLY A 86 1.66 -2.97 -4.83
N PRO A 87 0.90 -2.94 -5.93
CA PRO A 87 0.20 -4.12 -6.39
C PRO A 87 1.17 -5.08 -7.08
N LYS A 88 0.68 -6.21 -7.59
CA LYS A 88 1.51 -7.03 -8.51
C LYS A 88 1.41 -6.52 -9.94
N GLU A 89 0.22 -6.14 -10.40
CA GLU A 89 -0.02 -5.84 -11.82
C GLU A 89 0.19 -4.35 -12.13
N ALA A 90 -0.72 -3.47 -11.70
CA ALA A 90 -0.74 -2.08 -12.18
C ALA A 90 -0.76 -1.03 -11.06
N MET A 91 0.13 -0.05 -11.12
CA MET A 91 0.16 1.10 -10.23
C MET A 91 0.10 2.41 -11.01
N GLU A 92 -0.78 3.32 -10.60
CA GLU A 92 -0.74 4.72 -11.00
C GLU A 92 -0.51 5.62 -9.78
N ALA A 93 0.49 6.50 -9.84
CA ALA A 93 0.63 7.55 -8.84
C ALA A 93 1.22 8.87 -9.32
N LYS A 94 0.74 10.01 -8.80
CA LYS A 94 1.36 11.30 -9.19
C LYS A 94 2.77 11.47 -8.61
N SER A 95 2.99 11.06 -7.36
CA SER A 95 4.28 11.20 -6.69
C SER A 95 4.58 10.00 -5.81
N ILE A 96 5.81 9.52 -5.91
CA ILE A 96 6.30 8.38 -5.14
C ILE A 96 7.60 8.79 -4.45
N VAL A 97 7.65 8.57 -3.15
CA VAL A 97 8.83 8.80 -2.31
C VAL A 97 9.16 7.53 -1.56
N GLY A 98 10.34 6.96 -1.79
CA GLY A 98 10.79 5.73 -1.16
C GLY A 98 12.09 5.92 -0.39
N SER A 99 12.19 5.26 0.76
CA SER A 99 13.43 5.15 1.51
C SER A 99 13.64 3.77 2.15
N GLY A 100 14.89 3.42 2.46
CA GLY A 100 15.21 2.15 3.11
C GLY A 100 15.57 1.04 2.12
N ALA A 101 15.29 -0.22 2.48
CA ALA A 101 15.62 -1.43 1.71
C ALA A 101 14.40 -2.10 1.05
N GLY A 102 13.22 -1.49 1.16
CA GLY A 102 11.95 -2.01 0.65
C GLY A 102 11.74 -1.78 -0.84
N ILE A 103 10.59 -2.22 -1.34
CA ILE A 103 10.21 -2.12 -2.76
C ILE A 103 8.97 -1.23 -2.87
N ILE A 104 8.98 -0.26 -3.78
CA ILE A 104 7.78 0.51 -4.15
C ILE A 104 7.51 0.34 -5.64
N GLY A 105 6.29 -0.06 -5.97
CA GLY A 105 5.84 -0.26 -7.33
C GLY A 105 5.39 -1.70 -7.61
N PRO A 106 4.76 -1.92 -8.77
CA PRO A 106 4.30 -3.22 -9.24
C PRO A 106 5.41 -4.06 -9.88
N LYS A 107 5.02 -5.21 -10.44
CA LYS A 107 5.89 -6.06 -11.25
C LYS A 107 5.64 -5.97 -12.76
N GLU A 108 4.53 -5.36 -13.17
CA GLU A 108 4.13 -5.33 -14.58
C GLU A 108 4.02 -3.93 -15.17
N ALA A 109 3.27 -3.00 -14.53
CA ALA A 109 3.02 -1.69 -15.13
C ALA A 109 2.90 -0.58 -14.08
N MET A 110 3.71 0.48 -14.27
CA MET A 110 3.77 1.62 -13.35
C MET A 110 3.72 2.93 -14.12
N GLU A 111 2.80 3.82 -13.73
CA GLU A 111 2.76 5.21 -14.19
C GLU A 111 3.02 6.16 -13.02
N ALA A 112 4.05 7.01 -13.13
CA ALA A 112 4.25 8.09 -12.18
C ALA A 112 4.85 9.37 -12.76
N LYS A 113 4.40 10.52 -12.25
CA LYS A 113 4.93 11.84 -12.68
C LYS A 113 6.22 12.23 -11.98
N SER A 114 6.43 11.75 -10.76
CA SER A 114 7.61 12.07 -9.97
C SER A 114 7.96 10.90 -9.06
N ILE A 115 9.22 10.49 -9.09
CA ILE A 115 9.76 9.41 -8.27
C ILE A 115 11.02 9.93 -7.58
N VAL A 116 11.08 9.75 -6.26
CA VAL A 116 12.25 10.07 -5.43
C VAL A 116 12.57 8.84 -4.58
N GLY A 117 13.79 8.33 -4.67
CA GLY A 117 14.26 7.17 -3.90
C GLY A 117 15.57 7.47 -3.17
N SER A 118 15.70 6.99 -1.94
CA SER A 118 16.94 7.07 -1.16
C SER A 118 17.17 5.81 -0.31
N GLY A 119 18.29 5.13 -0.48
CA GLY A 119 18.59 3.86 0.21
C GLY A 119 18.80 2.72 -0.77
N GLU A 120 18.82 1.50 -0.26
CA GLU A 120 19.07 0.27 -1.02
C GLU A 120 17.81 -0.30 -1.70
N GLY A 121 16.64 0.27 -1.38
CA GLY A 121 15.34 -0.14 -1.86
C GLY A 121 15.12 0.19 -3.34
N MET A 122 14.23 -0.56 -3.95
CA MET A 122 13.89 -0.42 -5.37
C MET A 122 12.59 0.36 -5.54
N ILE A 123 12.58 1.29 -6.49
CA ILE A 123 11.35 1.86 -7.04
C ILE A 123 11.31 1.45 -8.50
N GLY A 124 10.30 0.66 -8.90
CA GLY A 124 10.33 -0.01 -10.19
C GLY A 124 8.96 -0.49 -10.69
N LEU A 125 8.97 -0.93 -11.94
CA LEU A 125 7.83 -1.39 -12.74
C LEU A 125 7.83 -2.92 -12.84
#